data_AF-A0A8H4B7U4-F1
#
_entry.id   AF-A0A8H4B7U4-F1
#
_cell.length_a   1.000
_cell.length_b   1.000
_cell.length_c   1.000
_cell.angle_alpha   90.00
_cell.angle_beta   90.00
_cell.angle_gamma   90.00
#
_symmetry.space_group_name_H-M   'P 1'
#
loop_
_entity.id
_entity.type
_entity.pdbx_description
1 polymer ?
#
loop_
_entity_poly.entity_id
_entity_poly.type
_entity_poly.pdbx_seq_one_letter_code
_entity_poly.pdbx_strand_id
1 'polypeptide(L)'
;MDLDVDALFIVITSRLMHYITSICQDLDQYNMDKIKAKDSLLTFRDTDDLPTLDISVMRKFTSLTSSIIKHHKNLDALDMDMFGKVIKLMENTVIVSTDVDIIEHYAKNMVENKESTFNMLNLINDALETCSMIFDILTTCKLDKKFLSQNLITNCLHFIKNQLDYTIYPIIDANGFEDEAISLTCNADYFVKLIMDSPRQKHVISTFIPLIIRFFRRAFTLILAEDLDDDVLVIVAYISMAPFFHDFPESSTSILIRDLNQETTFSPYEQLKFCALDILKHIFSRYPKHRRWIFEEILTSLGSLTVMDGARKYRLRDNRSIHVISALFMQLVQCCSSLSDYASHKGWYSRWYIKYQKMAKKKNADQIKLLDDKLVQHAADAWRLGAEAAANSASFFLEFLMSK
;
A
#
# COMPACT_ATOMS: atom_id res chain seq x y z
N MET A 1 2.73 17.02 -36.08
CA MET A 1 2.48 16.82 -34.65
C MET A 1 3.10 15.51 -34.18
N ASP A 2 3.00 14.43 -34.96
CA ASP A 2 3.62 13.12 -34.62
C ASP A 2 5.16 13.11 -34.66
N LEU A 3 5.79 13.84 -35.60
CA LEU A 3 7.26 13.96 -35.70
C LEU A 3 7.96 14.54 -34.46
N ASP A 4 7.26 15.38 -33.69
CA ASP A 4 7.82 16.05 -32.50
C ASP A 4 7.75 15.14 -31.26
N VAL A 5 6.75 14.25 -31.22
CA VAL A 5 6.57 13.25 -30.17
C VAL A 5 7.63 12.15 -30.28
N ASP A 6 7.92 11.70 -31.50
CA ASP A 6 8.95 10.69 -31.75
C ASP A 6 10.37 11.22 -31.41
N ALA A 7 10.66 12.48 -31.74
CA ALA A 7 11.93 13.11 -31.39
C ALA A 7 12.11 13.25 -29.87
N LEU A 8 11.05 13.69 -29.17
CA LEU A 8 11.05 13.80 -27.70
C LEU A 8 11.24 12.41 -27.05
N PHE A 9 10.59 11.38 -27.59
CA PHE A 9 10.75 10.00 -27.11
C PHE A 9 12.19 9.51 -27.23
N ILE A 10 12.82 9.67 -28.40
CA ILE A 10 14.21 9.25 -28.62
C ILE A 10 15.14 9.92 -27.59
N VAL A 11 14.93 11.22 -27.33
CA VAL A 11 15.71 11.96 -26.33
C VAL A 11 15.49 11.46 -24.91
N ILE A 12 14.24 11.22 -24.50
CA ILE A 12 13.93 10.73 -23.14
C ILE A 12 14.49 9.31 -22.93
N THR A 13 14.31 8.43 -23.91
CA THR A 13 14.81 7.05 -23.87
C THR A 13 16.33 7.03 -23.83
N SER A 14 17.00 7.80 -24.69
CA SER A 14 18.46 7.94 -24.68
C SER A 14 18.98 8.47 -23.34
N ARG A 15 18.29 9.45 -22.75
CA ARG A 15 18.62 9.98 -21.41
C ARG A 15 18.47 8.92 -20.32
N LEU A 16 17.40 8.14 -20.34
CA LEU A 16 17.19 7.07 -19.36
C LEU A 16 18.24 5.97 -19.51
N MET A 17 18.52 5.53 -20.73
CA MET A 17 19.58 4.55 -21.02
C MET A 17 20.92 5.01 -20.47
N HIS A 18 21.34 6.24 -20.80
CA HIS A 18 22.58 6.80 -20.29
C HIS A 18 22.60 6.84 -18.76
N TYR A 19 21.48 7.23 -18.16
CA TYR A 19 21.36 7.32 -16.71
C TYR A 19 21.46 5.95 -16.00
N ILE A 20 20.78 4.93 -16.53
CA ILE A 20 20.87 3.54 -16.03
C ILE A 20 22.31 3.03 -16.17
N THR A 21 22.94 3.27 -17.33
CA THR A 21 24.31 2.85 -17.58
C THR A 21 25.29 3.50 -16.59
N SER A 22 25.16 4.80 -16.33
CA SER A 22 26.01 5.49 -15.34
C SER A 22 25.85 4.91 -13.92
N ILE A 23 24.62 4.66 -13.48
CA ILE A 23 24.36 4.03 -12.16
C ILE A 23 25.01 2.65 -12.07
N CYS A 24 24.87 1.84 -13.13
CA CYS A 24 25.42 0.50 -13.13
C CYS A 24 26.95 0.47 -13.26
N GLN A 25 27.55 1.43 -13.97
CA GLN A 25 29.00 1.60 -14.04
C GLN A 25 29.58 1.92 -12.67
N ASP A 26 28.96 2.83 -11.92
CA ASP A 26 29.34 3.13 -10.53
C ASP A 26 29.23 1.87 -9.64
N LEU A 27 28.17 1.08 -9.82
CA LEU A 27 27.97 -0.18 -9.10
C LEU A 27 29.03 -1.23 -9.44
N ASP A 28 29.35 -1.40 -10.71
CA ASP A 28 30.36 -2.34 -11.16
C ASP A 28 31.76 -1.91 -10.68
N GLN A 29 32.07 -0.61 -10.71
CA GLN A 29 33.31 -0.06 -10.16
C GLN A 29 33.42 -0.28 -8.65
N TYR A 30 32.35 -0.02 -7.89
CA TYR A 30 32.31 -0.31 -6.45
C TYR A 30 32.48 -1.82 -6.18
N ASN A 31 31.88 -2.69 -6.99
CA ASN A 31 32.02 -4.13 -6.81
C ASN A 31 33.44 -4.64 -7.05
N MET A 32 34.20 -3.98 -7.95
CA MET A 32 35.60 -4.30 -8.20
C MET A 32 36.53 -3.78 -7.11
N ASP A 33 36.43 -2.50 -6.77
CA ASP A 33 37.45 -1.83 -5.96
C ASP A 33 37.07 -1.72 -4.48
N LYS A 34 35.78 -1.86 -4.16
CA LYS A 34 35.19 -1.59 -2.83
C LYS A 34 35.47 -0.19 -2.30
N ILE A 35 35.77 0.75 -3.19
CA ILE A 35 36.03 2.16 -2.88
C ILE A 35 34.73 2.97 -3.02
N LYS A 36 34.36 3.69 -1.97
CA LYS A 36 33.22 4.62 -1.96
C LYS A 36 33.66 5.94 -2.62
N ALA A 37 33.39 6.09 -3.93
CA ALA A 37 33.77 7.30 -4.67
C ALA A 37 32.87 8.50 -4.30
N LYS A 38 33.49 9.68 -4.13
CA LYS A 38 32.80 10.88 -3.62
C LYS A 38 31.77 11.48 -4.61
N ASP A 39 31.98 11.26 -5.91
CA ASP A 39 31.09 11.73 -6.99
C ASP A 39 30.18 10.61 -7.53
N SER A 40 30.07 9.49 -6.80
CA SER A 40 29.20 8.38 -7.22
C SER A 40 27.72 8.71 -6.99
N LEU A 41 26.87 8.17 -7.86
CA LEU A 41 25.42 8.14 -7.68
C LEU A 41 24.97 7.18 -6.57
N LEU A 42 25.88 6.35 -6.07
CA LEU A 42 25.64 5.41 -4.99
C LEU A 42 25.82 6.07 -3.62
N THR A 43 24.90 5.75 -2.72
CA THR A 43 24.96 6.15 -1.31
C THR A 43 25.16 4.93 -0.42
N PHE A 44 25.76 5.16 0.75
CA PHE A 44 26.06 4.11 1.72
C PHE A 44 25.66 4.57 3.12
N ARG A 45 25.21 3.64 3.95
CA ARG A 45 25.05 3.89 5.38
C ARG A 45 26.41 3.71 6.06
N ASP A 46 26.65 4.43 7.15
CA ASP A 46 27.90 4.34 7.91
C ASP A 46 28.21 2.93 8.42
N THR A 47 27.17 2.11 8.61
CA THR A 47 27.26 0.75 9.17
C THR A 47 27.23 -0.37 8.14
N ASP A 48 26.80 -0.10 6.90
CA ASP A 48 26.53 -1.14 5.89
C ASP A 48 27.29 -0.88 4.58
N ASP A 49 27.91 -1.94 4.06
CA ASP A 49 28.51 -1.94 2.71
C ASP A 49 27.49 -2.22 1.60
N LEU A 50 26.19 -2.13 1.91
CA LEU A 50 25.13 -2.30 0.94
C LEU A 50 24.93 -1.01 0.15
N PRO A 51 25.17 -1.00 -1.19
CA PRO A 51 24.97 0.19 -2.00
C PRO A 51 23.48 0.50 -2.13
N THR A 52 23.16 1.78 -1.96
CA THR A 52 21.82 2.37 -2.10
C THR A 52 21.87 3.51 -3.12
N LEU A 53 20.74 4.16 -3.37
CA LEU A 53 20.67 5.35 -4.22
C LEU A 53 20.12 6.54 -3.43
N ASP A 54 20.64 7.73 -3.77
CA ASP A 54 20.06 8.97 -3.29
C ASP A 54 18.63 9.17 -3.81
N ILE A 55 17.77 9.78 -3.00
CA ILE A 55 16.37 10.00 -3.33
C ILE A 55 16.18 10.81 -4.62
N SER A 56 17.06 11.78 -4.90
CA SER A 56 17.02 12.57 -6.13
C SER A 56 17.28 11.73 -7.38
N VAL A 57 18.17 10.74 -7.27
CA VAL A 57 18.51 9.80 -8.35
C VAL A 57 17.33 8.90 -8.65
N MET A 58 16.72 8.32 -7.62
CA MET A 58 15.54 7.46 -7.74
C MET A 58 14.32 8.20 -8.31
N ARG A 59 14.08 9.44 -7.87
CA ARG A 59 13.02 10.31 -8.43
C ARG A 59 13.22 10.57 -9.92
N LYS A 60 14.46 10.87 -10.35
CA LYS A 60 14.78 11.12 -11.75
C LYS A 60 14.59 9.86 -12.61
N PHE A 61 15.08 8.72 -12.14
CA PHE A 61 14.87 7.42 -12.79
C PHE A 61 13.37 7.10 -12.96
N THR A 62 12.59 7.25 -11.89
CA THR A 62 11.15 6.98 -11.91
C THR A 62 10.40 7.95 -12.83
N SER A 63 10.76 9.24 -12.82
CA SER A 63 10.14 10.27 -13.68
C SER A 63 10.38 10.01 -15.17
N LEU A 64 11.62 9.67 -15.55
CA LEU A 64 11.97 9.31 -16.91
C LEU A 64 11.23 8.04 -17.36
N THR A 65 11.19 7.01 -16.50
CA THR A 65 10.46 5.77 -16.76
C THR A 65 8.97 6.02 -16.99
N SER A 66 8.32 6.77 -16.09
CA SER A 66 6.90 7.14 -16.22
C SER A 66 6.61 7.96 -17.48
N SER A 67 7.54 8.82 -17.88
CA SER A 67 7.43 9.59 -19.12
C SER A 67 7.45 8.67 -20.35
N ILE A 68 8.36 7.69 -20.40
CA ILE A 68 8.43 6.72 -21.50
C ILE A 68 7.13 5.90 -21.60
N ILE A 69 6.65 5.35 -20.48
CA ILE A 69 5.42 4.55 -20.46
C ILE A 69 4.22 5.39 -20.93
N LYS A 70 4.12 6.66 -20.51
CA LYS A 70 3.02 7.55 -20.90
C LYS A 70 2.97 7.79 -22.42
N HIS A 71 4.14 7.88 -23.08
CA HIS A 71 4.23 8.21 -24.50
C HIS A 71 4.23 6.97 -25.41
N HIS A 72 4.94 5.89 -25.05
CA HIS A 72 5.15 4.73 -25.92
C HIS A 72 4.61 3.40 -25.39
N LYS A 73 4.19 3.33 -24.13
CA LYS A 73 3.58 2.14 -23.49
C LYS A 73 4.46 0.87 -23.43
N ASN A 74 5.72 0.91 -23.84
CA ASN A 74 6.66 -0.21 -23.72
C ASN A 74 8.08 0.25 -23.34
N LEU A 75 8.92 -0.69 -22.89
CA LEU A 75 10.31 -0.48 -22.47
C LEU A 75 11.30 -1.31 -23.30
N ASP A 76 10.88 -1.86 -24.45
CA ASP A 76 11.64 -2.86 -25.23
C ASP A 76 13.01 -2.36 -25.71
N ALA A 77 13.20 -1.04 -25.78
CA ALA A 77 14.48 -0.45 -26.15
C ALA A 77 15.53 -0.50 -25.02
N LEU A 78 15.12 -0.70 -23.77
CA LEU A 78 16.01 -0.63 -22.60
C LEU A 78 16.68 -1.98 -22.32
N ASP A 79 17.88 -1.91 -21.76
CA ASP A 79 18.53 -3.07 -21.14
C ASP A 79 17.83 -3.38 -19.81
N MET A 80 17.04 -4.45 -19.81
CA MET A 80 16.22 -4.85 -18.67
C MET A 80 17.03 -5.47 -17.53
N ASP A 81 18.22 -6.02 -17.79
CA ASP A 81 19.11 -6.53 -16.75
C ASP A 81 19.67 -5.36 -15.94
N MET A 82 20.10 -4.31 -16.63
CA MET A 82 20.57 -3.07 -16.00
C MET A 82 19.43 -2.31 -15.30
N PHE A 83 18.24 -2.30 -15.90
CA PHE A 83 17.03 -1.76 -15.26
C PHE A 83 16.70 -2.48 -13.94
N GLY A 84 16.79 -3.81 -13.94
CA GLY A 84 16.62 -4.65 -12.75
C GLY A 84 17.64 -4.35 -11.65
N LYS A 85 18.91 -4.12 -12.01
CA LYS A 85 19.95 -3.68 -11.05
C LYS A 85 19.60 -2.35 -10.38
N VAL A 86 19.06 -1.38 -11.12
CA VAL A 86 18.61 -0.10 -10.53
C VAL A 86 17.47 -0.32 -9.54
N ILE A 87 16.47 -1.13 -9.89
CA ILE A 87 15.39 -1.51 -8.96
C ILE A 87 15.95 -2.19 -7.71
N LYS A 88 16.97 -3.04 -7.86
CA LYS A 88 17.63 -3.70 -6.72
C LYS A 88 18.31 -2.69 -5.79
N LEU A 89 18.94 -1.65 -6.33
CA LEU A 89 19.50 -0.58 -5.50
C LEU A 89 18.42 0.24 -4.77
N MET A 90 17.28 0.49 -5.43
CA MET A 90 16.10 1.10 -4.77
C MET A 90 15.58 0.21 -3.64
N GLU A 91 15.50 -1.10 -3.86
CA GLU A 91 15.12 -2.08 -2.83
C GLU A 91 16.10 -2.04 -1.64
N ASN A 92 17.40 -1.90 -1.89
CA ASN A 92 18.39 -1.82 -0.81
C ASN A 92 18.13 -0.62 0.11
N THR A 93 17.71 0.53 -0.42
CA THR A 93 17.30 1.69 0.41
C THR A 93 16.16 1.34 1.37
N VAL A 94 15.21 0.52 0.91
CA VAL A 94 14.11 0.02 1.73
C VAL A 94 14.63 -0.96 2.79
N ILE A 95 15.44 -1.93 2.40
CA ILE A 95 16.00 -2.98 3.28
C ILE A 95 16.77 -2.36 4.45
N VAL A 96 17.65 -1.39 4.18
CA VAL A 96 18.46 -0.71 5.22
C VAL A 96 17.58 0.04 6.23
N SER A 97 16.35 0.36 5.84
CA SER A 97 15.39 1.12 6.64
C SER A 97 14.31 0.25 7.30
N THR A 98 14.26 -1.06 7.01
CA THR A 98 13.21 -1.99 7.47
C THR A 98 13.10 -2.09 8.98
N ASP A 99 14.22 -2.32 9.67
CA ASP A 99 14.23 -2.61 11.11
C ASP A 99 14.48 -1.37 11.97
N VAL A 100 14.22 -0.20 11.40
CA VAL A 100 14.46 1.08 12.05
C VAL A 100 13.26 1.42 12.91
N ASP A 101 13.46 1.35 14.23
CA ASP A 101 12.58 1.93 15.24
C ASP A 101 13.14 3.30 15.67
N ILE A 102 12.58 4.37 15.13
CA ILE A 102 13.06 5.73 15.39
C ILE A 102 12.78 6.20 16.81
N ILE A 103 11.68 5.73 17.41
CA ILE A 103 11.26 6.12 18.75
C ILE A 103 12.21 5.48 19.77
N GLU A 104 12.48 4.19 19.61
CA GLU A 104 13.44 3.46 20.44
C GLU A 104 14.89 3.95 20.21
N HIS A 105 15.26 4.29 18.96
CA HIS A 105 16.55 4.91 18.67
C HIS A 105 16.72 6.24 19.39
N TYR A 106 15.68 7.08 19.42
CA TYR A 106 15.72 8.32 20.19
C TYR A 106 15.79 8.04 21.68
N ALA A 107 14.99 7.10 22.20
CA ALA A 107 14.96 6.76 23.62
C ALA A 107 16.32 6.31 24.16
N LYS A 108 17.07 5.52 23.38
CA LYS A 108 18.43 5.08 23.73
C LYS A 108 19.47 6.20 23.68
N ASN A 109 19.24 7.23 22.85
CA ASN A 109 20.23 8.25 22.53
C ASN A 109 19.83 9.67 22.98
N MET A 110 18.84 9.80 23.90
CA MET A 110 18.16 11.06 24.23
C MET A 110 19.06 12.23 24.64
N VAL A 111 20.25 11.96 25.18
CA VAL A 111 21.09 12.97 25.85
C VAL A 111 22.08 13.65 24.89
N GLU A 112 22.51 13.03 23.80
CA GLU A 112 23.71 13.50 23.06
C GLU A 112 23.57 13.61 21.53
N ASN A 113 22.54 13.05 20.88
CA ASN A 113 22.54 12.96 19.40
C ASN A 113 21.17 13.15 18.71
N LYS A 114 20.58 14.34 18.85
CA LYS A 114 19.37 14.73 18.09
C LYS A 114 19.57 14.63 16.57
N GLU A 115 20.77 14.95 16.09
CA GLU A 115 21.12 14.93 14.67
C GLU A 115 21.04 13.52 14.06
N SER A 116 21.55 12.50 14.77
CA SER A 116 21.39 11.10 14.33
C SER A 116 19.93 10.69 14.20
N THR A 117 19.07 11.10 15.13
CA THR A 117 17.62 10.83 15.07
C THR A 117 16.99 11.50 13.83
N PHE A 118 17.39 12.73 13.53
CA PHE A 118 16.92 13.45 12.34
C PHE A 118 17.41 12.84 11.03
N ASN A 119 18.64 12.34 10.99
CA ASN A 119 19.15 11.59 9.83
C ASN A 119 18.34 10.30 9.63
N MET A 120 18.00 9.60 10.73
CA MET A 120 17.15 8.43 10.68
C MET A 120 15.73 8.71 10.17
N LEU A 121 15.17 9.85 10.57
CA LEU A 121 13.87 10.30 10.09
C LEU A 121 13.86 10.53 8.58
N ASN A 122 14.91 11.18 8.05
CA ASN A 122 15.04 11.39 6.61
C ASN A 122 15.23 10.06 5.86
N LEU A 123 16.01 9.12 6.43
CA LEU A 123 16.18 7.79 5.84
C LEU A 123 14.83 7.05 5.70
N ILE A 124 14.01 7.04 6.76
CA ILE A 124 12.66 6.45 6.70
C ILE A 124 11.79 7.16 5.66
N ASN A 125 11.82 8.50 5.60
CA ASN A 125 11.09 9.27 4.61
C ASN A 125 11.46 8.86 3.18
N ASP A 126 12.76 8.78 2.90
CA ASP A 126 13.28 8.44 1.59
C ASP A 126 12.94 6.99 1.22
N ALA A 127 12.97 6.06 2.18
CA ALA A 127 12.52 4.69 1.99
C ALA A 127 11.01 4.57 1.74
N LEU A 128 10.16 5.34 2.42
CA LEU A 128 8.71 5.41 2.17
C LEU A 128 8.39 5.91 0.77
N GLU A 129 9.10 6.94 0.31
CA GLU A 129 8.96 7.42 -1.06
C GLU A 129 9.48 6.40 -2.07
N THR A 130 10.58 5.73 -1.76
CA THR A 130 11.17 4.68 -2.60
C THR A 130 10.25 3.48 -2.77
N CYS A 131 9.62 2.99 -1.68
CA CYS A 131 8.57 1.97 -1.76
C CYS A 131 7.43 2.39 -2.70
N SER A 132 6.99 3.65 -2.61
CA SER A 132 5.95 4.18 -3.50
C SER A 132 6.41 4.21 -4.96
N MET A 133 7.67 4.55 -5.24
CA MET A 133 8.24 4.54 -6.59
C MET A 133 8.40 3.12 -7.15
N ILE A 134 8.86 2.16 -6.33
CA ILE A 134 8.98 0.75 -6.72
C ILE A 134 7.60 0.22 -7.15
N PHE A 135 6.56 0.42 -6.35
CA PHE A 135 5.21 -0.05 -6.69
C PHE A 135 4.60 0.70 -7.90
N ASP A 136 4.94 1.98 -8.09
CA ASP A 136 4.58 2.71 -9.30
C ASP A 136 5.20 2.07 -10.55
N ILE A 137 6.48 1.71 -10.50
CA ILE A 137 7.19 1.03 -11.58
C ILE A 137 6.58 -0.37 -11.84
N LEU A 138 6.38 -1.17 -10.80
CA LEU A 138 5.81 -2.52 -10.92
C LEU A 138 4.44 -2.50 -11.60
N THR A 139 3.57 -1.55 -11.21
CA THR A 139 2.21 -1.47 -11.75
C THR A 139 2.15 -0.87 -13.16
N THR A 140 3.05 0.06 -13.51
CA THR A 140 3.02 0.75 -14.79
C THR A 140 3.79 0.04 -15.89
N CYS A 141 4.92 -0.58 -15.55
CA CYS A 141 5.88 -1.11 -16.52
C CYS A 141 5.63 -2.58 -16.88
N LYS A 142 4.84 -3.32 -16.09
CA LYS A 142 4.54 -4.76 -16.31
C LYS A 142 5.79 -5.59 -16.59
N LEU A 143 6.77 -5.46 -15.70
CA LEU A 143 8.10 -6.06 -15.85
C LEU A 143 8.02 -7.59 -15.73
N ASP A 144 8.88 -8.28 -16.47
CA ASP A 144 9.08 -9.73 -16.28
C ASP A 144 9.74 -9.98 -14.92
N LYS A 145 9.16 -10.90 -14.14
CA LYS A 145 9.61 -11.27 -12.79
C LYS A 145 11.09 -11.70 -12.75
N LYS A 146 11.65 -12.18 -13.87
CA LYS A 146 13.07 -12.58 -13.94
C LYS A 146 14.07 -11.44 -13.73
N PHE A 147 13.67 -10.19 -13.98
CA PHE A 147 14.51 -9.01 -13.80
C PHE A 147 14.33 -8.36 -12.42
N LEU A 148 13.46 -8.92 -11.59
CA LEU A 148 13.14 -8.41 -10.25
C LEU A 148 13.72 -9.35 -9.19
N SER A 149 14.07 -8.80 -8.03
CA SER A 149 14.41 -9.64 -6.88
C SER A 149 13.17 -10.38 -6.38
N GLN A 150 13.37 -11.65 -6.00
CA GLN A 150 12.29 -12.53 -5.54
C GLN A 150 11.51 -11.94 -4.35
N ASN A 151 12.21 -11.26 -3.45
CA ASN A 151 11.65 -10.73 -2.21
C ASN A 151 11.34 -9.22 -2.29
N LEU A 152 11.32 -8.60 -3.48
CA LEU A 152 11.10 -7.16 -3.65
C LEU A 152 9.82 -6.68 -2.97
N ILE A 153 8.72 -7.36 -3.27
CA ILE A 153 7.37 -7.01 -2.80
C ILE A 153 7.30 -7.24 -1.29
N THR A 154 7.78 -8.39 -0.80
CA THR A 154 7.75 -8.73 0.63
C THR A 154 8.61 -7.77 1.46
N ASN A 155 9.80 -7.38 0.97
CA ASN A 155 10.67 -6.42 1.66
C ASN A 155 10.00 -5.04 1.80
N CYS A 156 9.35 -4.56 0.73
CA CYS A 156 8.58 -3.31 0.81
C CYS A 156 7.39 -3.41 1.78
N LEU A 157 6.68 -4.53 1.77
CA LEU A 157 5.53 -4.74 2.67
C LEU A 157 5.96 -4.83 4.14
N HIS A 158 7.06 -5.52 4.43
CA HIS A 158 7.62 -5.58 5.79
C HIS A 158 8.09 -4.21 6.27
N PHE A 159 8.75 -3.42 5.43
CA PHE A 159 9.10 -2.04 5.78
C PHE A 159 7.84 -1.21 6.12
N ILE A 160 6.80 -1.24 5.28
CA ILE A 160 5.55 -0.51 5.55
C ILE A 160 4.89 -0.99 6.84
N LYS A 161 4.85 -2.32 7.07
CA LYS A 161 4.35 -2.90 8.32
C LYS A 161 5.10 -2.36 9.53
N ASN A 162 6.42 -2.41 9.51
CA ASN A 162 7.27 -1.97 10.62
C ASN A 162 7.11 -0.46 10.88
N GLN A 163 7.03 0.37 9.84
CA GLN A 163 6.83 1.81 10.03
C GLN A 163 5.43 2.15 10.54
N LEU A 164 4.41 1.36 10.20
CA LEU A 164 3.09 1.47 10.83
C LEU A 164 3.16 1.09 12.32
N ASP A 165 3.72 -0.09 12.63
CA ASP A 165 3.75 -0.67 13.98
C ASP A 165 4.65 0.10 14.95
N TYR A 166 5.83 0.54 14.52
CA TYR A 166 6.85 1.14 15.41
C TYR A 166 6.93 2.66 15.35
N THR A 167 6.36 3.30 14.32
CA THR A 167 6.42 4.76 14.18
C THR A 167 5.03 5.39 14.21
N ILE A 168 4.15 5.00 13.29
CA ILE A 168 2.85 5.68 13.13
C ILE A 168 1.93 5.42 14.31
N TYR A 169 1.67 4.16 14.64
CA TYR A 169 0.70 3.83 15.69
C TYR A 169 1.12 4.29 17.09
N PRO A 170 2.40 4.13 17.52
CA PRO A 170 2.82 4.68 18.80
C PRO A 170 2.65 6.21 18.90
N ILE A 171 2.88 6.96 17.82
CA ILE A 171 2.66 8.42 17.79
C ILE A 171 1.17 8.77 17.83
N ILE A 172 0.31 7.96 17.23
CA ILE A 172 -1.15 8.15 17.28
C ILE A 172 -1.65 7.91 18.71
N ASP A 173 -1.24 6.79 19.30
CA ASP A 173 -1.70 6.31 20.60
C ASP A 173 -1.13 7.16 21.76
N ALA A 174 0.05 7.76 21.59
CA ALA A 174 0.64 8.71 22.55
C ALA A 174 -0.25 9.93 22.86
N ASN A 175 -1.27 10.21 22.05
CA ASN A 175 -2.20 11.33 22.30
C ASN A 175 -3.37 10.96 23.24
N GLY A 176 -3.37 9.75 23.82
CA GLY A 176 -4.47 9.23 24.66
C GLY A 176 -4.17 9.32 26.15
N PHE A 177 -4.78 10.29 26.84
CA PHE A 177 -5.15 10.30 28.26
C PHE A 177 -4.55 9.21 29.18
N GLU A 178 -3.28 9.32 29.56
CA GLU A 178 -2.75 8.58 30.70
C GLU A 178 -1.93 9.50 31.61
N ASP A 179 -2.08 9.32 32.93
CA ASP A 179 -1.20 9.91 33.94
C ASP A 179 0.27 9.55 33.58
N GLU A 180 1.16 10.54 33.60
CA GLU A 180 2.58 10.43 33.21
C GLU A 180 3.36 9.31 33.94
N ALA A 181 2.81 8.77 35.05
CA ALA A 181 3.43 7.72 35.85
C ALA A 181 3.18 6.28 35.33
N ILE A 182 2.22 6.05 34.41
CA ILE A 182 1.82 4.70 33.95
C ILE A 182 1.87 4.56 32.40
N SER A 183 2.10 5.66 31.67
CA SER A 183 2.09 5.67 30.19
C SER A 183 2.99 4.59 29.57
N LEU A 184 2.36 3.63 28.88
CA LEU A 184 3.05 2.63 28.07
C LEU A 184 3.69 3.23 26.79
N THR A 185 3.45 4.52 26.52
CA THR A 185 3.93 5.27 25.34
C THR A 185 4.96 6.34 25.67
N CYS A 186 5.59 6.31 26.86
CA CYS A 186 6.48 7.36 27.33
C CYS A 186 7.63 7.73 26.34
N ASN A 187 8.23 6.75 25.65
CA ASN A 187 9.26 7.01 24.64
C ASN A 187 8.70 7.79 23.44
N ALA A 188 7.47 7.47 23.01
CA ALA A 188 6.79 8.18 21.93
C ALA A 188 6.48 9.62 22.33
N ASP A 189 6.08 9.88 23.59
CA ASP A 189 5.81 11.24 24.10
C ASP A 189 7.04 12.14 24.03
N TYR A 190 8.21 11.63 24.47
CA TYR A 190 9.46 12.36 24.36
C TYR A 190 9.87 12.62 22.91
N PHE A 191 9.71 11.62 22.04
CA PHE A 191 9.98 11.77 20.61
C PHE A 191 9.06 12.83 19.99
N VAL A 192 7.77 12.83 20.32
CA VAL A 192 6.81 13.83 19.84
C VAL A 192 7.24 15.23 20.27
N LYS A 193 7.62 15.43 21.54
CA LYS A 193 8.14 16.72 22.04
C LYS A 193 9.36 17.20 21.24
N LEU A 194 10.34 16.33 20.97
CA LEU A 194 11.51 16.66 20.13
C LEU A 194 11.11 17.15 18.73
N ILE A 195 10.16 16.47 18.09
CA ILE A 195 9.73 16.81 16.72
C ILE A 195 8.90 18.10 16.72
N MET A 196 8.09 18.35 17.75
CA MET A 196 7.34 19.60 17.90
C MET A 196 8.26 20.83 17.98
N ASP A 197 9.41 20.70 18.65
CA ASP A 197 10.43 21.75 18.73
C ASP A 197 11.19 21.97 17.40
N SER A 198 11.01 21.08 16.42
CA SER A 198 11.79 21.02 15.19
C SER A 198 10.89 21.15 13.94
N PRO A 199 10.59 22.37 13.44
CA PRO A 199 9.58 22.58 12.41
C PRO A 199 9.89 21.86 11.08
N ARG A 200 11.17 21.75 10.72
CA ARG A 200 11.62 20.98 9.54
C ARG A 200 11.29 19.49 9.68
N GLN A 201 11.52 18.91 10.86
CA GLN A 201 11.30 17.49 11.09
C GLN A 201 9.82 17.16 11.26
N LYS A 202 9.05 18.08 11.84
CA LYS A 202 7.58 18.02 11.80
C LYS A 202 7.07 17.98 10.36
N HIS A 203 7.67 18.76 9.45
CA HIS A 203 7.29 18.68 8.04
C HIS A 203 7.60 17.31 7.43
N VAL A 204 8.79 16.76 7.69
CA VAL A 204 9.19 15.44 7.20
C VAL A 204 8.25 14.36 7.73
N ILE A 205 8.00 14.27 9.03
CA ILE A 205 7.15 13.20 9.57
C ILE A 205 5.69 13.32 9.10
N SER A 206 5.21 14.55 8.82
CA SER A 206 3.86 14.76 8.28
C SER A 206 3.66 14.21 6.85
N THR A 207 4.74 13.85 6.14
CA THR A 207 4.64 13.20 4.82
C THR A 207 4.40 11.68 4.93
N PHE A 208 4.63 11.06 6.09
CA PHE A 208 4.67 9.60 6.20
C PHE A 208 3.32 8.97 5.85
N ILE A 209 2.22 9.46 6.46
CA ILE A 209 0.87 8.98 6.14
C ILE A 209 0.55 9.19 4.64
N PRO A 210 0.74 10.38 4.04
CA PRO A 210 0.58 10.58 2.59
C PRO A 210 1.38 9.61 1.71
N LEU A 211 2.63 9.29 2.08
CA LEU A 211 3.46 8.33 1.35
C LEU A 211 2.92 6.90 1.50
N ILE A 212 2.50 6.50 2.69
CA ILE A 212 1.86 5.20 2.93
C ILE A 212 0.54 5.11 2.14
N ILE A 213 -0.27 6.16 2.07
CA ILE A 213 -1.48 6.19 1.23
C ILE A 213 -1.14 5.97 -0.24
N ARG A 214 -0.10 6.65 -0.74
CA ARG A 214 0.37 6.46 -2.12
C ARG A 214 0.80 5.01 -2.36
N PHE A 215 1.54 4.43 -1.43
CA PHE A 215 1.90 3.01 -1.45
C PHE A 215 0.65 2.12 -1.50
N PHE A 216 -0.32 2.28 -0.59
CA PHE A 216 -1.55 1.50 -0.55
C PHE A 216 -2.32 1.56 -1.88
N ARG A 217 -2.45 2.73 -2.49
CA ARG A 217 -3.11 2.88 -3.80
C ARG A 217 -2.39 2.10 -4.90
N ARG A 218 -1.06 2.10 -4.91
CA ARG A 218 -0.26 1.34 -5.88
C ARG A 218 -0.27 -0.15 -5.58
N ALA A 219 -0.16 -0.56 -4.33
CA ALA A 219 -0.32 -1.94 -3.90
C ALA A 219 -1.69 -2.49 -4.32
N PHE A 220 -2.76 -1.72 -4.13
CA PHE A 220 -4.08 -2.12 -4.58
C PHE A 220 -4.16 -2.29 -6.11
N THR A 221 -3.54 -1.39 -6.86
CA THR A 221 -3.45 -1.50 -8.33
C THR A 221 -2.70 -2.78 -8.74
N LEU A 222 -1.65 -3.17 -8.02
CA LEU A 222 -0.90 -4.40 -8.27
C LEU A 222 -1.74 -5.65 -7.99
N ILE A 223 -2.43 -5.70 -6.85
CA ILE A 223 -3.29 -6.82 -6.45
C ILE A 223 -4.44 -7.02 -7.44
N LEU A 224 -4.98 -5.93 -8.01
CA LEU A 224 -6.01 -6.01 -9.05
C LEU A 224 -5.48 -6.55 -10.39
N ALA A 225 -4.18 -6.39 -10.64
CA ALA A 225 -3.55 -6.73 -11.92
C ALA A 225 -2.92 -8.13 -11.93
N GLU A 226 -2.40 -8.60 -10.79
CA GLU A 226 -1.65 -9.84 -10.67
C GLU A 226 -2.18 -10.72 -9.53
N ASP A 227 -2.21 -12.04 -9.74
CA ASP A 227 -2.42 -12.97 -8.64
C ASP A 227 -1.13 -13.07 -7.81
N LEU A 228 -1.20 -12.65 -6.55
CA LEU A 228 -0.09 -12.66 -5.60
C LEU A 228 -0.09 -13.93 -4.76
N ASP A 229 1.10 -14.27 -4.24
CA ASP A 229 1.29 -15.42 -3.34
C ASP A 229 0.60 -15.21 -1.99
N ASP A 230 0.26 -16.31 -1.32
CA ASP A 230 -0.48 -16.26 -0.06
C ASP A 230 0.23 -15.50 1.05
N ASP A 231 1.54 -15.68 1.19
CA ASP A 231 2.33 -15.00 2.21
C ASP A 231 2.29 -13.48 2.00
N VAL A 232 2.31 -13.02 0.74
CA VAL A 232 2.17 -11.61 0.37
C VAL A 232 0.77 -11.10 0.73
N LEU A 233 -0.28 -11.86 0.41
CA LEU A 233 -1.66 -11.48 0.72
C LEU A 233 -1.91 -11.38 2.22
N VAL A 234 -1.31 -12.27 3.02
CA VAL A 234 -1.40 -12.24 4.49
C VAL A 234 -0.78 -10.95 5.04
N ILE A 235 0.43 -10.57 4.59
CA ILE A 235 1.08 -9.33 5.05
C ILE A 235 0.27 -8.11 4.63
N VAL A 236 -0.21 -8.07 3.37
CA VAL A 236 -1.05 -6.96 2.87
C VAL A 236 -2.34 -6.83 3.67
N ALA A 237 -3.00 -7.95 3.98
CA ALA A 237 -4.21 -7.95 4.80
C ALA A 237 -3.91 -7.45 6.22
N TYR A 238 -2.82 -7.90 6.85
CA TYR A 238 -2.40 -7.43 8.18
C TYR A 238 -2.24 -5.91 8.22
N ILE A 239 -1.42 -5.34 7.32
CA ILE A 239 -1.18 -3.88 7.28
C ILE A 239 -2.45 -3.10 6.92
N SER A 240 -3.43 -3.73 6.26
CA SER A 240 -4.70 -3.11 5.91
C SER A 240 -5.74 -3.19 7.03
N MET A 241 -5.66 -4.16 7.93
CA MET A 241 -6.53 -4.24 9.12
C MET A 241 -6.06 -3.29 10.22
N ALA A 242 -4.74 -3.18 10.42
CA ALA A 242 -4.15 -2.45 11.54
C ALA A 242 -4.66 -1.00 11.73
N PRO A 243 -4.83 -0.15 10.69
CA PRO A 243 -5.30 1.22 10.87
C PRO A 243 -6.66 1.36 11.56
N PHE A 244 -7.51 0.32 11.53
CA PHE A 244 -8.84 0.37 12.15
C PHE A 244 -8.82 0.22 13.68
N PHE A 245 -7.68 -0.17 14.26
CA PHE A 245 -7.54 -0.36 15.71
C PHE A 245 -6.99 0.86 16.45
N HIS A 246 -6.54 1.87 15.73
CA HIS A 246 -6.01 3.11 16.30
C HIS A 246 -6.94 4.29 16.04
N ASP A 247 -7.06 5.13 17.07
CA ASP A 247 -7.96 6.27 17.10
C ASP A 247 -7.20 7.55 16.78
N PHE A 248 -7.66 8.25 15.74
CA PHE A 248 -7.12 9.54 15.35
C PHE A 248 -8.25 10.58 15.42
N PRO A 249 -8.39 11.32 16.55
CA PRO A 249 -9.48 12.27 16.71
C PRO A 249 -9.33 13.45 15.75
N GLU A 250 -10.43 13.89 15.13
CA GLU A 250 -10.48 15.03 14.19
C GLU A 250 -9.92 16.34 14.77
N SER A 251 -9.97 16.52 16.10
CA SER A 251 -9.47 17.70 16.81
C SER A 251 -8.00 17.63 17.21
N SER A 252 -7.28 16.56 16.88
CA SER A 252 -5.93 16.32 17.39
C SER A 252 -4.87 17.04 16.58
N THR A 253 -4.09 17.90 17.24
CA THR A 253 -2.88 18.51 16.68
C THR A 253 -1.72 17.50 16.71
N SER A 254 -1.79 16.45 15.88
CA SER A 254 -0.71 15.46 15.76
C SER A 254 0.46 15.98 14.93
N ILE A 255 1.68 15.54 15.23
CA ILE A 255 2.86 15.79 14.37
C ILE A 255 2.77 15.09 13.01
N LEU A 256 1.93 14.05 12.90
CA LEU A 256 1.74 13.27 11.66
C LEU A 256 0.88 13.97 10.62
N ILE A 257 0.18 15.05 10.99
CA ILE A 257 -0.72 15.78 10.11
C ILE A 257 -0.24 17.22 9.99
N ARG A 258 -0.11 17.69 8.75
CA ARG A 258 0.10 19.10 8.49
C ARG A 258 -1.22 19.83 8.72
N ASP A 259 -1.17 21.00 9.35
CA ASP A 259 -2.33 21.87 9.54
C ASP A 259 -3.00 22.09 8.18
N LEU A 260 -4.13 21.40 7.97
CA LEU A 260 -4.86 21.45 6.72
C LEU A 260 -5.68 22.73 6.79
N ASN A 261 -5.34 23.70 5.93
CA ASN A 261 -6.30 24.73 5.55
C ASN A 261 -7.64 24.01 5.26
N GLN A 262 -8.73 24.53 5.80
CA GLN A 262 -10.06 23.91 6.02
C GLN A 262 -10.79 23.30 4.79
N GLU A 263 -10.12 23.03 3.67
CA GLU A 263 -10.71 22.63 2.39
C GLU A 263 -10.72 21.12 2.11
N THR A 264 -10.04 20.28 2.90
CA THR A 264 -10.11 18.82 2.72
C THR A 264 -11.18 18.18 3.59
N THR A 265 -12.12 17.46 2.99
CA THR A 265 -13.25 16.81 3.68
C THR A 265 -12.86 15.65 4.61
N PHE A 266 -11.69 15.04 4.41
CA PHE A 266 -11.20 13.91 5.20
C PHE A 266 -9.73 14.09 5.58
N SER A 267 -9.39 13.73 6.82
CA SER A 267 -8.00 13.74 7.28
C SER A 267 -7.15 12.70 6.52
N PRO A 268 -5.82 12.90 6.40
CA PRO A 268 -4.92 11.91 5.83
C PRO A 268 -5.10 10.51 6.46
N TYR A 269 -5.30 10.43 7.77
CA TYR A 269 -5.49 9.14 8.42
C TYR A 269 -6.80 8.44 8.04
N GLU A 270 -7.88 9.20 7.83
CA GLU A 270 -9.12 8.62 7.28
C GLU A 270 -8.94 8.16 5.82
N GLN A 271 -8.17 8.90 5.01
CA GLN A 271 -7.83 8.46 3.66
C GLN A 271 -7.03 7.16 3.66
N LEU A 272 -6.14 6.97 4.64
CA LEU A 272 -5.44 5.70 4.87
C LEU A 272 -6.43 4.58 5.19
N LYS A 273 -7.37 4.80 6.12
CA LYS A 273 -8.44 3.84 6.44
C LYS A 273 -9.28 3.48 5.21
N PHE A 274 -9.62 4.44 4.34
CA PHE A 274 -10.35 4.13 3.11
C PHE A 274 -9.54 3.29 2.12
N CYS A 275 -8.26 3.62 1.89
CA CYS A 275 -7.42 2.83 1.00
C CYS A 275 -7.20 1.41 1.54
N ALA A 276 -7.04 1.27 2.85
CA ALA A 276 -6.92 -0.01 3.52
C ALA A 276 -8.23 -0.84 3.42
N LEU A 277 -9.39 -0.19 3.55
CA LEU A 277 -10.70 -0.85 3.37
C LEU A 277 -10.87 -1.42 1.96
N ASP A 278 -10.45 -0.68 0.93
CA ASP A 278 -10.56 -1.13 -0.47
C ASP A 278 -9.73 -2.38 -0.71
N ILE A 279 -8.50 -2.42 -0.19
CA ILE A 279 -7.64 -3.61 -0.23
C ILE A 279 -8.29 -4.78 0.52
N LEU A 280 -8.75 -4.57 1.76
CA LEU A 280 -9.38 -5.63 2.55
C LEU A 280 -10.60 -6.20 1.85
N LYS A 281 -11.50 -5.34 1.34
CA LYS A 281 -12.69 -5.79 0.61
C LYS A 281 -12.31 -6.63 -0.60
N HIS A 282 -11.28 -6.22 -1.33
CA HIS A 282 -10.80 -6.97 -2.47
C HIS A 282 -10.24 -8.32 -2.05
N ILE A 283 -9.35 -8.37 -1.05
CA ILE A 283 -8.78 -9.64 -0.57
C ILE A 283 -9.90 -10.57 -0.08
N PHE A 284 -10.82 -10.03 0.73
CA PHE A 284 -11.94 -10.77 1.31
C PHE A 284 -12.89 -11.31 0.24
N SER A 285 -13.17 -10.54 -0.82
CA SER A 285 -14.04 -11.00 -1.92
C SER A 285 -13.33 -12.00 -2.86
N ARG A 286 -12.06 -11.75 -3.20
CA ARG A 286 -11.28 -12.51 -4.19
C ARG A 286 -10.65 -13.78 -3.64
N TYR A 287 -10.27 -13.81 -2.35
CA TYR A 287 -9.56 -14.94 -1.73
C TYR A 287 -10.36 -15.51 -0.53
N PRO A 288 -11.38 -16.35 -0.77
CA PRO A 288 -12.25 -16.89 0.28
C PRO A 288 -11.51 -17.61 1.43
N LYS A 289 -10.38 -18.25 1.13
CA LYS A 289 -9.55 -18.97 2.12
C LYS A 289 -9.00 -18.06 3.23
N HIS A 290 -8.81 -16.77 2.96
CA HIS A 290 -8.25 -15.81 3.92
C HIS A 290 -9.33 -15.15 4.80
N ARG A 291 -10.62 -15.31 4.49
CA ARG A 291 -11.73 -14.64 5.19
C ARG A 291 -11.78 -14.96 6.68
N ARG A 292 -11.64 -16.24 7.01
CA ARG A 292 -11.71 -16.72 8.39
C ARG A 292 -10.59 -16.12 9.23
N TRP A 293 -9.35 -16.21 8.75
CA TRP A 293 -8.19 -15.64 9.42
C TRP A 293 -8.33 -14.12 9.60
N ILE A 294 -8.74 -13.38 8.55
CA ILE A 294 -9.01 -11.93 8.64
C ILE A 294 -10.00 -11.61 9.77
N PHE A 295 -11.11 -12.37 9.87
CA PHE A 295 -12.07 -12.16 10.94
C PHE A 295 -11.52 -12.50 12.32
N GLU A 296 -10.81 -13.62 12.46
CA GLU A 296 -10.20 -14.03 13.73
C GLU A 296 -9.22 -12.96 14.24
N GLU A 297 -8.41 -12.36 13.36
CA GLU A 297 -7.52 -11.25 13.70
C GLU A 297 -8.30 -10.01 14.17
N ILE A 298 -9.30 -9.55 13.40
CA ILE A 298 -10.11 -8.38 13.79
C ILE A 298 -10.81 -8.60 15.13
N LEU A 299 -11.34 -9.79 15.36
CA LEU A 299 -12.03 -10.17 16.59
C LEU A 299 -11.06 -10.29 17.79
N THR A 300 -9.84 -10.77 17.55
CA THR A 300 -8.80 -10.86 18.58
C THR A 300 -8.33 -9.48 18.99
N SER A 301 -8.06 -8.60 18.03
CA SER A 301 -7.74 -7.20 18.28
C SER A 301 -8.89 -6.46 19.00
N LEU A 302 -10.16 -6.80 18.73
CA LEU A 302 -11.28 -6.23 19.48
C LEU A 302 -11.26 -6.64 20.96
N GLY A 303 -10.93 -7.91 21.25
CA GLY A 303 -10.91 -8.45 22.62
C GLY A 303 -9.90 -7.75 23.54
N SER A 304 -8.74 -7.34 23.00
CA SER A 304 -7.73 -6.57 23.74
C SER A 304 -8.09 -5.09 23.91
N LEU A 305 -9.03 -4.56 23.12
CA LEU A 305 -9.40 -3.14 23.07
C LEU A 305 -10.61 -2.77 23.96
N THR A 306 -11.12 -3.72 24.76
CA THR A 306 -12.36 -3.61 25.57
C THR A 306 -12.34 -2.56 26.70
N VAL A 307 -11.32 -1.69 26.77
CA VAL A 307 -11.20 -0.63 27.80
C VAL A 307 -11.47 0.79 27.26
N MET A 308 -11.59 1.02 25.94
CA MET A 308 -11.70 2.38 25.37
C MET A 308 -12.94 2.59 24.46
N ASP A 309 -14.13 2.56 25.06
CA ASP A 309 -15.43 2.52 24.36
C ASP A 309 -15.99 3.90 23.91
N GLY A 310 -15.29 5.00 24.18
CA GLY A 310 -15.81 6.36 23.94
C GLY A 310 -15.61 6.92 22.52
N ALA A 311 -14.47 6.62 21.88
CA ALA A 311 -13.93 7.44 20.78
C ALA A 311 -14.06 6.84 19.38
N ARG A 312 -14.38 5.54 19.26
CA ARG A 312 -14.30 4.75 18.01
C ARG A 312 -15.54 4.85 17.12
N LYS A 313 -15.96 6.07 16.81
CA LYS A 313 -17.25 6.33 16.14
C LYS A 313 -17.06 6.68 14.66
N TYR A 314 -17.60 5.86 13.77
CA TYR A 314 -17.78 6.17 12.35
C TYR A 314 -19.09 6.93 12.13
N ARG A 315 -19.02 8.12 11.56
CA ARG A 315 -20.20 8.96 11.28
C ARG A 315 -20.90 8.54 9.99
N LEU A 316 -22.19 8.23 10.11
CA LEU A 316 -23.08 7.91 9.02
C LEU A 316 -23.65 9.19 8.38
N ARG A 317 -24.20 9.05 7.17
CA ARG A 317 -24.81 10.17 6.41
C ARG A 317 -26.02 10.80 7.11
N ASP A 318 -26.69 10.05 7.97
CA ASP A 318 -27.81 10.52 8.79
C ASP A 318 -27.36 11.14 10.13
N ASN A 319 -26.06 11.46 10.26
CA ASN A 319 -25.42 12.00 11.45
C ASN A 319 -25.43 11.08 12.68
N ARG A 320 -25.83 9.81 12.54
CA ARG A 320 -25.61 8.82 13.60
C ARG A 320 -24.16 8.35 13.57
N SER A 321 -23.70 7.79 14.69
CA SER A 321 -22.40 7.13 14.75
C SER A 321 -22.54 5.66 15.09
N ILE A 322 -21.72 4.83 14.45
CA ILE A 322 -21.57 3.40 14.77
C ILE A 322 -20.12 3.12 15.09
N HIS A 323 -19.85 2.01 15.79
CA HIS A 323 -18.48 1.64 16.07
C HIS A 323 -17.72 1.33 14.75
N VAL A 324 -16.50 1.85 14.60
CA VAL A 324 -15.69 1.69 13.36
C VAL A 324 -15.50 0.22 13.00
N ILE A 325 -15.28 -0.64 14.00
CA ILE A 325 -15.11 -2.08 13.78
C ILE A 325 -16.43 -2.73 13.31
N SER A 326 -17.60 -2.30 13.82
CA SER A 326 -18.89 -2.79 13.32
C SER A 326 -19.09 -2.41 11.85
N ALA A 327 -18.72 -1.17 11.49
CA ALA A 327 -18.75 -0.72 10.10
C ALA A 327 -17.82 -1.59 9.22
N LEU A 328 -16.60 -1.89 9.69
CA LEU A 328 -15.64 -2.75 8.99
C LEU A 328 -16.24 -4.15 8.73
N PHE A 329 -16.79 -4.80 9.77
CA PHE A 329 -17.44 -6.11 9.61
C PHE A 329 -18.58 -6.08 8.60
N MET A 330 -19.47 -5.09 8.68
CA MET A 330 -20.57 -4.95 7.72
C MET A 330 -20.04 -4.80 6.29
N GLN A 331 -19.00 -4.00 6.09
CA GLN A 331 -18.38 -3.79 4.78
C GLN A 331 -17.74 -5.07 4.22
N LEU A 332 -17.11 -5.90 5.07
CA LEU A 332 -16.52 -7.18 4.66
C LEU A 332 -17.59 -8.24 4.30
N VAL A 333 -18.66 -8.33 5.11
CA VAL A 333 -19.79 -9.22 4.80
C VAL A 333 -20.46 -8.77 3.49
N GLN A 334 -20.69 -7.47 3.30
CA GLN A 334 -21.30 -6.94 2.07
C GLN A 334 -20.41 -7.15 0.84
N CYS A 335 -19.08 -7.13 0.96
CA CYS A 335 -18.21 -7.35 -0.19
C CYS A 335 -18.14 -8.83 -0.62
N CYS A 336 -18.60 -9.79 0.20
CA CYS A 336 -18.69 -11.20 -0.20
C CYS A 336 -19.63 -11.44 -1.39
N SER A 337 -20.67 -10.63 -1.51
CA SER A 337 -21.60 -10.68 -2.64
C SER A 337 -21.12 -9.92 -3.87
N SER A 338 -19.95 -9.26 -3.79
CA SER A 338 -19.34 -8.62 -4.96
C SER A 338 -18.93 -9.69 -5.97
N LEU A 339 -19.24 -9.48 -7.24
CA LEU A 339 -18.76 -10.32 -8.34
C LEU A 339 -17.22 -10.14 -8.45
N SER A 340 -16.47 -10.92 -7.67
CA SER A 340 -15.00 -10.94 -7.69
C SER A 340 -14.44 -11.38 -9.05
N ASP A 341 -15.29 -11.92 -9.93
CA ASP A 341 -14.99 -12.27 -11.32
C ASP A 341 -15.87 -11.53 -12.33
N TYR A 342 -16.08 -10.22 -12.11
CA TYR A 342 -16.83 -9.37 -13.04
C TYR A 342 -16.31 -9.49 -14.49
N ALA A 343 -15.00 -9.66 -14.68
CA ALA A 343 -14.39 -9.81 -16.00
C ALA A 343 -14.87 -11.08 -16.71
N SER A 344 -14.89 -12.23 -16.03
CA SER A 344 -15.42 -13.48 -16.59
C SER A 344 -16.90 -13.39 -16.89
N HIS A 345 -17.70 -12.83 -15.97
CA HIS A 345 -19.14 -12.64 -16.18
C HIS A 345 -19.42 -11.71 -17.36
N LYS A 346 -18.67 -10.61 -17.50
CA LYS A 346 -18.73 -9.70 -18.65
C LYS A 346 -18.36 -10.42 -19.95
N GLY A 347 -17.30 -11.23 -19.93
CA GLY A 347 -16.88 -12.04 -21.08
C GLY A 347 -17.92 -13.09 -21.47
N TRP A 348 -18.53 -13.75 -20.50
CA TRP A 348 -19.63 -14.70 -20.70
C TRP A 348 -20.85 -14.00 -21.30
N TYR A 349 -21.26 -12.87 -20.74
CA TYR A 349 -22.41 -12.09 -21.23
C TYR A 349 -22.19 -11.61 -22.67
N SER A 350 -20.99 -11.13 -23.00
CA SER A 350 -20.66 -10.71 -24.38
C SER A 350 -20.83 -11.87 -25.37
N ARG A 351 -20.32 -13.07 -25.02
CA ARG A 351 -20.50 -14.28 -25.84
C ARG A 351 -21.97 -14.70 -25.97
N TRP A 352 -22.72 -14.60 -24.87
CA TRP A 352 -24.16 -14.86 -24.85
C TRP A 352 -24.90 -13.90 -25.77
N TYR A 353 -24.63 -12.59 -25.67
CA TYR A 353 -25.29 -11.54 -26.45
C TYR A 353 -25.07 -11.71 -27.96
N ILE A 354 -23.85 -12.07 -28.38
CA ILE A 354 -23.54 -12.37 -29.79
C ILE A 354 -24.38 -13.56 -30.29
N LYS A 355 -24.53 -14.61 -29.48
CA LYS A 355 -25.35 -15.78 -29.83
C LYS A 355 -26.83 -15.40 -29.92
N TYR A 356 -27.32 -14.64 -28.95
CA TYR A 356 -28.70 -14.15 -28.90
C TYR A 356 -29.05 -13.35 -30.17
N GLN A 357 -28.22 -12.38 -30.54
CA GLN A 357 -28.44 -11.58 -31.76
C GLN A 357 -28.47 -12.43 -33.04
N LYS A 358 -27.62 -13.45 -33.15
CA LYS A 358 -27.62 -14.37 -34.29
C LYS A 358 -28.93 -15.17 -34.38
N MET A 359 -29.44 -15.65 -33.25
CA MET A 359 -30.68 -16.45 -33.23
C MET A 359 -31.93 -15.58 -33.42
N ALA A 360 -31.92 -14.36 -32.88
CA ALA A 360 -32.95 -13.35 -33.11
C ALA A 360 -33.09 -13.00 -34.60
N LYS A 361 -31.97 -12.80 -35.31
CA LYS A 361 -31.97 -12.57 -36.77
C LYS A 361 -32.53 -13.76 -37.56
N LYS A 362 -32.28 -14.98 -37.09
CA LYS A 362 -32.81 -16.21 -37.69
C LYS A 362 -34.27 -16.51 -37.31
N LYS A 363 -34.89 -15.69 -36.45
CA LYS A 363 -36.24 -15.90 -35.89
C LYS A 363 -36.45 -17.29 -35.28
N ASN A 364 -35.39 -17.86 -34.70
CA ASN A 364 -35.46 -19.19 -34.07
C ASN A 364 -35.92 -19.07 -32.62
N ALA A 365 -37.23 -19.15 -32.38
CA ALA A 365 -37.85 -18.92 -31.07
C ALA A 365 -37.36 -19.91 -29.98
N ASP A 366 -37.23 -21.20 -30.32
CA ASP A 366 -36.81 -22.22 -29.35
C ASP A 366 -35.37 -21.99 -28.86
N GLN A 367 -34.48 -21.59 -29.76
CA GLN A 367 -33.10 -21.29 -29.40
C GLN A 367 -32.95 -19.99 -28.60
N ILE A 368 -33.82 -19.01 -28.82
CA ILE A 368 -33.86 -17.78 -28.02
C ILE A 368 -34.28 -18.12 -26.59
N LYS A 369 -35.36 -18.88 -26.41
CA LYS A 369 -35.82 -19.32 -25.10
C LYS A 369 -34.74 -20.08 -24.31
N LEU A 370 -34.04 -21.00 -24.98
CA LEU A 370 -32.92 -21.72 -24.37
C LEU A 370 -31.76 -20.79 -23.95
N LEU A 371 -31.51 -19.71 -24.69
CA LEU A 371 -30.49 -18.73 -24.31
C LEU A 371 -30.96 -17.88 -23.12
N ASP A 372 -32.23 -17.52 -23.05
CA ASP A 372 -32.80 -16.80 -21.91
C ASP A 372 -32.73 -17.65 -20.63
N ASP A 373 -33.09 -18.93 -20.72
CA ASP A 373 -32.97 -19.87 -19.59
C ASP A 373 -31.52 -19.96 -19.10
N LYS A 374 -30.54 -19.98 -20.02
CA LYS A 374 -29.11 -19.96 -19.67
C LYS A 374 -28.67 -18.65 -19.00
N LEU A 375 -29.23 -17.51 -19.42
CA LEU A 375 -28.94 -16.22 -18.79
C LEU A 375 -29.49 -16.17 -17.37
N VAL A 376 -30.74 -16.57 -17.18
CA VAL A 376 -31.39 -16.63 -15.86
C VAL A 376 -30.63 -17.58 -14.95
N GLN A 377 -30.29 -18.78 -15.43
CA GLN A 377 -29.55 -19.76 -14.65
C GLN A 377 -28.18 -19.22 -14.22
N HIS A 378 -27.41 -18.63 -15.14
CA HIS A 378 -26.10 -18.07 -14.83
C HIS A 378 -26.20 -16.90 -13.82
N ALA A 379 -27.22 -16.04 -13.94
CA ALA A 379 -27.46 -14.97 -12.98
C ALA A 379 -27.88 -15.50 -11.60
N ALA A 380 -28.75 -16.50 -11.56
CA ALA A 380 -29.20 -17.14 -10.32
C ALA A 380 -28.05 -17.84 -9.59
N ASP A 381 -27.17 -18.55 -10.32
CA ASP A 381 -26.00 -19.20 -9.76
C ASP A 381 -25.00 -18.18 -9.20
N ALA A 382 -24.71 -17.09 -9.93
CA ALA A 382 -23.84 -16.03 -9.46
C ALA A 382 -24.40 -15.33 -8.19
N TRP A 383 -25.70 -15.04 -8.17
CA TRP A 383 -26.36 -14.45 -7.01
C TRP A 383 -26.33 -15.40 -5.80
N ARG A 384 -26.66 -16.68 -6.00
CA ARG A 384 -26.66 -17.70 -4.93
C ARG A 384 -25.28 -17.83 -4.30
N LEU A 385 -24.23 -17.93 -5.10
CA LEU A 385 -22.85 -18.02 -4.60
C LEU A 385 -22.48 -16.81 -3.75
N GLY A 386 -22.82 -15.60 -4.19
CA GLY A 386 -22.57 -14.37 -3.42
C GLY A 386 -23.38 -14.29 -2.12
N ALA A 387 -24.66 -14.69 -2.17
CA ALA A 387 -25.55 -14.69 -1.02
C ALA A 387 -25.12 -15.73 0.03
N GLU A 388 -24.79 -16.95 -0.38
CA GLU A 388 -24.25 -18.00 0.49
C GLU A 388 -22.92 -17.57 1.12
N ALA A 389 -22.02 -16.97 0.35
CA ALA A 389 -20.75 -16.45 0.87
C ALA A 389 -20.94 -15.37 1.95
N ALA A 390 -21.88 -14.44 1.73
CA ALA A 390 -22.22 -13.42 2.71
C ALA A 390 -22.87 -14.02 3.96
N ALA A 391 -23.82 -14.95 3.79
CA ALA A 391 -24.50 -15.63 4.89
C ALA A 391 -23.53 -16.44 5.75
N ASN A 392 -22.61 -17.18 5.13
CA ASN A 392 -21.58 -17.95 5.83
C ASN A 392 -20.64 -17.03 6.63
N SER A 393 -20.19 -15.92 6.02
CA SER A 393 -19.34 -14.93 6.69
C SER A 393 -20.04 -14.26 7.87
N ALA A 394 -21.32 -13.91 7.71
CA ALA A 394 -22.13 -13.33 8.79
C ALA A 394 -22.37 -14.34 9.92
N SER A 395 -22.69 -15.60 9.58
CA SER A 395 -22.93 -16.66 10.56
C SER A 395 -21.68 -16.93 11.39
N PHE A 396 -20.51 -17.03 10.75
CA PHE A 396 -19.23 -17.20 11.45
C PHE A 396 -18.98 -16.08 12.48
N PHE A 397 -19.19 -14.82 12.09
CA PHE A 397 -19.01 -13.69 12.99
C PHE A 397 -19.98 -13.74 14.19
N LEU A 398 -21.25 -14.05 13.94
CA LEU A 398 -22.25 -14.18 15.00
C LEU A 398 -21.95 -15.35 15.94
N GLU A 399 -21.60 -16.52 15.39
CA GLU A 399 -21.20 -17.69 16.17
C GLU A 399 -20.00 -17.39 17.07
N PHE A 400 -18.98 -16.71 16.53
CA PHE A 400 -17.83 -16.30 17.33
C PHE A 400 -18.24 -15.39 18.49
N LEU A 401 -19.04 -14.35 18.23
CA LEU A 401 -19.52 -13.44 19.27
C LEU A 401 -20.38 -14.13 20.32
N MET A 402 -21.19 -15.11 19.92
CA MET A 402 -22.04 -15.89 20.83
C MET A 402 -21.25 -16.94 21.63
N SER A 403 -20.08 -17.34 21.15
CA SER A 403 -19.21 -18.33 21.82
C SER A 403 -18.33 -17.73 22.93
N LYS A 404 -18.19 -16.40 22.94
CA LYS A 404 -17.54 -15.64 24.02
C LYS A 404 -18.59 -15.08 24.96
#